data_AF-A0A1L5NGJ0-F1
#
_entry.id   AF-A0A1L5NGJ0-F1
#
_cell.length_a   1.000
_cell.length_b   1.000
_cell.length_c   1.000
_cell.angle_alpha   90.00
_cell.angle_beta   90.00
_cell.angle_gamma   90.00
#
_symmetry.space_group_name_H-M   'P 1'
#
loop_
_entity.id
_entity.type
_entity.pdbx_description
1 polymer ?
#
loop_
_entity_poly.entity_id
_entity_poly.type
_entity_poly.pdbx_seq_one_letter_code
_entity_poly.pdbx_strand_id
1 'polypeptide(L)'
;MAFEDEPPYRQIYARQILAKAGVAKNDRLLAALAKVPREKFVGPPPWVYNDFRHYREMASTDPVVLYQDLLIGLNTRRGVNNGMPSLHASALNALGIREGETVAHLGAGTGYYTAIIAGLVGSSGKVVAVEYDEALAEKARENLSGYPNVEVVQGDAADWPKEDADVIYANFALDHPPAAWIENLGVSGRLLFPLGIPAVENGRATGFTRSAGFLLIDRRARGFGARFIQPVSFVWAEGQEPPPAGRHEGLAEAFRSRRLFQVRSFRWRTAAQGEECYGEEDWGLSFAEP
;
A
#
# COMPACT_ATOMS: atom_id res chain seq x y z
N MET A 1 13.15 1.70 -22.73
CA MET A 1 12.04 1.81 -23.67
C MET A 1 11.17 2.96 -23.21
N ALA A 2 10.80 3.82 -24.16
CA ALA A 2 9.93 4.95 -23.91
C ALA A 2 8.48 4.47 -23.76
N PHE A 3 7.61 5.31 -23.21
CA PHE A 3 6.20 4.96 -22.99
C PHE A 3 5.47 4.65 -24.31
N GLU A 4 5.88 5.32 -25.39
CA GLU A 4 5.34 5.17 -26.75
C GLU A 4 5.64 3.80 -27.37
N ASP A 5 6.64 3.08 -26.86
CA ASP A 5 7.03 1.75 -27.33
C ASP A 5 6.13 0.64 -26.76
N GLU A 6 5.36 0.93 -25.70
CA GLU A 6 4.50 -0.06 -25.05
C GLU A 6 3.26 -0.38 -25.90
N PRO A 7 2.69 -1.59 -25.82
CA PRO A 7 1.47 -1.93 -26.56
C PRO A 7 0.31 -0.95 -26.28
N PRO A 8 -0.51 -0.59 -27.29
CA PRO A 8 -1.55 0.42 -27.14
C PRO A 8 -2.49 0.21 -25.95
N TYR A 9 -2.87 -1.03 -25.64
CA TYR A 9 -3.75 -1.34 -24.50
C TYR A 9 -3.12 -0.97 -23.16
N ARG A 10 -1.79 -1.11 -23.00
CA ARG A 10 -1.08 -0.71 -21.76
C ARG A 10 -0.98 0.80 -21.64
N GLN A 11 -0.73 1.49 -22.76
CA GLN A 11 -0.69 2.94 -22.78
C GLN A 11 -2.07 3.56 -22.45
N ILE A 12 -3.14 3.01 -23.01
CA ILE A 12 -4.53 3.43 -22.73
C ILE A 12 -4.85 3.18 -21.26
N TYR A 13 -4.55 1.98 -20.77
CA TYR A 13 -4.74 1.63 -19.37
C TYR A 13 -4.03 2.58 -18.43
N ALA A 14 -2.73 2.82 -18.61
CA ALA A 14 -1.97 3.74 -17.75
C ALA A 14 -2.60 5.14 -17.72
N ARG A 15 -3.01 5.69 -18.88
CA ARG A 15 -3.70 6.99 -18.95
C ARG A 15 -5.03 6.97 -18.19
N GLN A 16 -5.85 5.94 -18.37
CA GLN A 16 -7.13 5.79 -17.67
C GLN A 16 -6.96 5.67 -16.16
N ILE A 17 -5.98 4.87 -15.72
CA ILE A 17 -5.65 4.69 -14.30
C ILE A 17 -5.22 6.00 -13.66
N LEU A 18 -4.28 6.74 -14.27
CA LEU A 18 -3.83 8.03 -13.74
C LEU A 18 -4.94 9.09 -13.74
N ALA A 19 -5.78 9.12 -14.78
CA ALA A 19 -6.93 10.02 -14.84
C ALA A 19 -7.92 9.73 -13.71
N LYS A 20 -8.29 8.46 -13.51
CA LYS A 20 -9.19 8.03 -12.43
C LYS A 20 -8.60 8.32 -11.04
N ALA A 21 -7.29 8.17 -10.89
CA ALA A 21 -6.57 8.47 -9.66
C ALA A 21 -6.39 9.99 -9.40
N GLY A 22 -6.72 10.86 -10.37
CA GLY A 22 -6.56 12.31 -10.24
C GLY A 22 -5.11 12.80 -10.39
N VAL A 23 -4.22 12.00 -11.00
CA VAL A 23 -2.77 12.24 -11.06
C VAL A 23 -2.22 12.19 -12.48
N ALA A 24 -3.03 12.60 -13.46
CA ALA A 24 -2.74 12.56 -14.90
C ALA A 24 -1.45 13.27 -15.36
N LYS A 25 -0.84 14.11 -14.51
CA LYS A 25 0.40 14.85 -14.80
C LYS A 25 1.68 14.13 -14.35
N ASN A 26 1.57 12.91 -13.81
CA ASN A 26 2.73 12.15 -13.32
C ASN A 26 3.29 11.23 -14.43
N ASP A 27 4.13 11.79 -15.30
CA ASP A 27 4.66 11.07 -16.47
C ASP A 27 5.56 9.88 -16.09
N ARG A 28 6.28 9.97 -14.95
CA ARG A 28 7.11 8.85 -14.45
C ARG A 28 6.25 7.66 -14.03
N LEU A 29 5.14 7.93 -13.32
CA LEU A 29 4.18 6.89 -12.94
C LEU A 29 3.42 6.34 -14.16
N LEU A 30 3.08 7.20 -15.12
CA LEU A 30 2.45 6.81 -16.39
C LEU A 30 3.32 5.77 -17.11
N ALA A 31 4.61 6.09 -17.31
CA ALA A 31 5.58 5.22 -17.95
C ALA A 31 5.79 3.92 -17.18
N ALA A 32 5.91 3.98 -15.85
CA ALA A 32 6.09 2.79 -15.02
C ALA A 32 4.89 1.83 -15.08
N LEU A 33 3.66 2.35 -15.03
CA LEU A 33 2.43 1.53 -15.14
C LEU A 33 2.27 0.87 -16.51
N ALA A 34 2.60 1.57 -17.60
CA ALA A 34 2.51 1.00 -18.94
C ALA A 34 3.58 -0.08 -19.19
N LYS A 35 4.78 0.10 -18.64
CA LYS A 35 5.92 -0.80 -18.81
C LYS A 35 5.74 -2.15 -18.13
N VAL A 36 5.07 -2.19 -16.98
CA VAL A 36 4.95 -3.42 -16.18
C VAL A 36 3.85 -4.33 -16.77
N PRO A 37 4.18 -5.54 -17.25
CA PRO A 37 3.22 -6.47 -17.83
C PRO A 37 2.38 -7.13 -16.73
N ARG A 38 1.20 -6.55 -16.42
CA ARG A 38 0.31 -7.00 -15.33
C ARG A 38 0.00 -8.50 -15.36
N GLU A 39 -0.16 -9.08 -16.55
CA GLU A 39 -0.42 -10.50 -16.79
C GLU A 39 0.67 -11.43 -16.23
N LYS A 40 1.93 -10.96 -16.14
CA LYS A 40 3.01 -11.74 -15.53
C LYS A 40 2.87 -11.89 -14.02
N PHE A 41 2.03 -11.08 -13.37
CA PHE A 41 1.94 -11.03 -11.91
C PHE A 41 0.63 -11.62 -11.37
N VAL A 42 -0.29 -12.07 -12.22
CA VAL A 42 -1.61 -12.59 -11.78
C VAL A 42 -1.82 -14.07 -12.10
N GLY A 43 -0.75 -14.77 -12.51
CA GLY A 43 -0.78 -16.19 -12.87
C GLY A 43 -1.46 -16.46 -14.22
N PRO A 44 -1.56 -17.73 -14.62
CA PRO A 44 -2.23 -18.12 -15.87
C PRO A 44 -3.76 -17.99 -15.76
N PRO A 45 -4.47 -17.86 -16.90
CA PRO A 45 -5.94 -17.91 -16.92
C PRO A 45 -6.47 -19.32 -16.58
N PRO A 46 -7.76 -19.47 -16.22
CA PRO A 46 -8.77 -18.41 -16.14
C PRO A 46 -8.51 -17.44 -14.97
N TRP A 47 -8.49 -16.14 -15.26
CA TRP A 47 -8.39 -15.12 -14.23
C TRP A 47 -9.74 -14.86 -13.61
N VAL A 48 -9.73 -14.45 -12.35
CA VAL A 48 -10.93 -14.07 -11.62
C VAL A 48 -10.79 -12.65 -11.10
N TYR A 49 -11.86 -11.87 -11.21
CA TYR A 49 -11.93 -10.49 -10.69
C TYR A 49 -12.96 -10.39 -9.58
N ASN A 50 -12.73 -9.48 -8.64
CA ASN A 50 -13.67 -9.20 -7.55
C ASN A 50 -14.61 -8.04 -7.96
N ASP A 51 -15.92 -8.30 -7.98
CA ASP A 51 -16.97 -7.29 -8.25
C ASP A 51 -17.48 -6.57 -6.99
N PHE A 52 -16.72 -6.65 -5.90
CA PHE A 52 -17.04 -6.24 -4.53
C PHE A 52 -18.10 -7.08 -3.82
N ARG A 53 -18.61 -8.14 -4.46
CA ARG A 53 -19.51 -9.11 -3.84
C ARG A 53 -19.01 -10.54 -3.98
N HIS A 54 -18.47 -10.89 -5.16
CA HIS A 54 -18.00 -12.22 -5.51
C HIS A 54 -16.77 -12.14 -6.42
N TYR A 55 -16.00 -13.23 -6.44
CA TYR A 55 -15.05 -13.48 -7.51
C TYR A 55 -15.78 -14.07 -8.72
N ARG A 56 -15.54 -13.49 -9.90
CA ARG A 56 -16.08 -13.95 -11.19
C ARG A 56 -14.97 -14.22 -12.16
N GLU A 57 -15.16 -15.23 -13.01
CA GLU A 57 -14.24 -15.52 -14.10
C GLU A 57 -14.25 -14.38 -15.13
N MET A 58 -13.06 -14.04 -15.64
CA MET A 58 -12.90 -13.11 -16.74
C MET A 58 -13.45 -13.71 -18.04
N ALA A 59 -14.06 -12.88 -18.87
CA ALA A 59 -14.72 -13.32 -20.11
C ALA A 59 -13.76 -13.81 -21.21
N SER A 60 -12.43 -13.66 -21.03
CA SER A 60 -11.42 -14.04 -22.00
C SER A 60 -10.11 -14.41 -21.32
N THR A 61 -9.30 -15.23 -22.00
CA THR A 61 -7.93 -15.57 -21.63
C THR A 61 -6.89 -14.68 -22.32
N ASP A 62 -7.31 -13.73 -23.16
CA ASP A 62 -6.44 -12.70 -23.73
C ASP A 62 -5.98 -11.71 -22.63
N PRO A 63 -4.68 -11.52 -22.39
CA PRO A 63 -4.16 -10.59 -21.39
C PRO A 63 -4.72 -9.16 -21.45
N VAL A 64 -5.19 -8.70 -22.62
CA VAL A 64 -5.81 -7.38 -22.78
C VAL A 64 -6.93 -7.14 -21.76
N VAL A 65 -7.67 -8.18 -21.34
CA VAL A 65 -8.75 -8.00 -20.36
C VAL A 65 -8.26 -7.62 -18.96
N LEU A 66 -6.99 -7.84 -18.62
CA LEU A 66 -6.41 -7.47 -17.33
C LEU A 66 -6.10 -5.96 -17.22
N TYR A 67 -6.14 -5.24 -18.33
CA TYR A 67 -5.80 -3.82 -18.41
C TYR A 67 -7.01 -2.93 -18.13
N GLN A 68 -7.59 -3.15 -16.95
CA GLN A 68 -8.75 -2.45 -16.42
C GLN A 68 -8.55 -2.13 -14.95
N ASP A 69 -9.27 -1.14 -14.43
CA ASP A 69 -9.26 -0.83 -13.01
C ASP A 69 -10.11 -1.82 -12.21
N LEU A 70 -9.60 -3.04 -12.05
CA LEU A 70 -10.24 -4.17 -11.39
C LEU A 70 -9.28 -4.84 -10.41
N LEU A 71 -9.85 -5.46 -9.37
CA LEU A 71 -9.14 -6.32 -8.43
C LEU A 71 -9.04 -7.73 -9.02
N ILE A 72 -7.83 -8.23 -9.29
CA ILE A 72 -7.61 -9.59 -9.80
C ILE A 72 -7.23 -10.50 -8.64
N GLY A 73 -7.93 -11.62 -8.47
CA GLY A 73 -7.69 -12.55 -7.36
C GLY A 73 -6.34 -13.24 -7.46
N LEU A 74 -5.59 -13.24 -6.36
CA LEU A 74 -4.32 -13.98 -6.21
C LEU A 74 -4.50 -15.21 -5.32
N ASN A 75 -5.32 -15.06 -4.27
CA ASN A 75 -5.80 -16.16 -3.43
C ASN A 75 -7.24 -15.86 -3.02
N THR A 76 -8.19 -16.31 -3.84
CA THR A 76 -9.61 -16.00 -3.66
C THR A 76 -10.21 -16.60 -2.40
N ARG A 77 -9.67 -17.72 -1.91
CA ARG A 77 -10.11 -18.36 -0.66
C ARG A 77 -9.85 -17.48 0.56
N ARG A 78 -8.77 -16.69 0.52
CA ARG A 78 -8.39 -15.72 1.56
C ARG A 78 -8.79 -14.29 1.21
N GLY A 79 -9.47 -14.09 0.08
CA GLY A 79 -9.85 -12.75 -0.38
C GLY A 79 -8.70 -11.89 -0.91
N VAL A 80 -7.48 -12.44 -1.03
CA VAL A 80 -6.29 -11.72 -1.48
C VAL A 80 -6.35 -11.48 -2.98
N ASN A 81 -6.12 -10.23 -3.38
CA ASN A 81 -6.12 -9.76 -4.76
C ASN A 81 -4.89 -8.89 -5.03
N ASN A 82 -4.65 -8.57 -6.29
CA ASN A 82 -3.47 -7.84 -6.74
C ASN A 82 -3.56 -6.32 -6.51
N GLY A 83 -4.61 -5.81 -5.87
CA GLY A 83 -4.88 -4.39 -5.62
C GLY A 83 -5.51 -3.63 -6.79
N MET A 84 -6.25 -2.56 -6.48
CA MET A 84 -6.95 -1.72 -7.46
C MET A 84 -5.95 -0.73 -8.10
N PRO A 85 -5.69 -0.79 -9.42
CA PRO A 85 -4.67 0.05 -10.05
C PRO A 85 -4.76 1.55 -9.76
N SER A 86 -5.95 2.15 -9.82
CA SER A 86 -6.15 3.59 -9.57
C SER A 86 -5.89 3.98 -8.11
N LEU A 87 -6.24 3.11 -7.17
CA LEU A 87 -5.96 3.31 -5.75
C LEU A 87 -4.44 3.37 -5.50
N HIS A 88 -3.71 2.38 -6.04
CA HIS A 88 -2.26 2.31 -5.92
C HIS A 88 -1.56 3.42 -6.70
N ALA A 89 -2.10 3.87 -7.84
CA ALA A 89 -1.56 5.03 -8.55
C ALA A 89 -1.66 6.32 -7.72
N SER A 90 -2.79 6.54 -7.04
CA SER A 90 -2.94 7.67 -6.10
C SER A 90 -1.96 7.57 -4.93
N ALA A 91 -1.79 6.37 -4.35
CA ALA A 91 -0.85 6.10 -3.28
C ALA A 91 0.63 6.36 -3.68
N LEU A 92 1.06 5.79 -4.81
CA LEU A 92 2.43 5.97 -5.34
C LEU A 92 2.71 7.44 -5.70
N ASN A 93 1.70 8.16 -6.20
CA ASN A 93 1.82 9.59 -6.43
C ASN A 93 1.98 10.38 -5.12
N ALA A 94 1.21 10.04 -4.08
CA ALA A 94 1.31 10.67 -2.76
C ALA A 94 2.67 10.43 -2.08
N LEU A 95 3.25 9.24 -2.28
CA LEU A 95 4.59 8.89 -1.80
C LEU A 95 5.70 9.63 -2.56
N GLY A 96 5.48 10.01 -3.82
CA GLY A 96 6.43 10.82 -4.58
C GLY A 96 7.81 10.17 -4.72
N ILE A 97 7.84 8.86 -5.01
CA ILE A 97 9.05 8.03 -5.09
C ILE A 97 10.06 8.62 -6.10
N ARG A 98 11.32 8.74 -5.68
CA ARG A 98 12.42 9.35 -6.43
C ARG A 98 13.43 8.28 -6.85
N GLU A 99 14.17 8.61 -7.90
CA GLU A 99 15.28 7.77 -8.34
C GLU A 99 16.36 7.70 -7.25
N GLY A 100 16.93 6.51 -7.05
CA GLY A 100 17.95 6.25 -6.03
C GLY A 100 17.40 5.91 -4.64
N GLU A 101 16.09 6.02 -4.41
CA GLU A 101 15.50 5.75 -3.09
C GLU A 101 15.44 4.26 -2.75
N THR A 102 15.54 3.96 -1.45
CA THR A 102 15.28 2.63 -0.89
C THR A 102 13.83 2.54 -0.42
N VAL A 103 13.08 1.57 -0.96
CA VAL A 103 11.66 1.38 -0.67
C VAL A 103 11.43 0.05 0.03
N ALA A 104 10.76 0.07 1.18
CA ALA A 104 10.18 -1.12 1.80
C ALA A 104 8.71 -1.25 1.35
N HIS A 105 8.40 -2.27 0.55
CA HIS A 105 7.05 -2.59 0.11
C HIS A 105 6.51 -3.79 0.92
N LEU A 106 5.49 -3.53 1.73
CA LEU A 106 4.96 -4.46 2.72
C LEU A 106 3.62 -5.04 2.25
N GLY A 107 3.52 -6.37 2.13
CA GLY A 107 2.40 -7.04 1.49
C GLY A 107 2.55 -7.05 -0.04
N ALA A 108 3.69 -7.57 -0.52
CA ALA A 108 4.04 -7.52 -1.94
C ALA A 108 3.11 -8.36 -2.85
N GLY A 109 2.38 -9.31 -2.28
CA GLY A 109 1.58 -10.29 -3.01
C GLY A 109 2.47 -11.05 -3.99
N THR A 110 2.08 -11.05 -5.26
CA THR A 110 2.87 -11.64 -6.36
C THR A 110 3.82 -10.65 -7.04
N GLY A 111 3.92 -9.41 -6.56
CA GLY A 111 4.97 -8.46 -6.96
C GLY A 111 4.60 -7.39 -8.00
N TYR A 112 3.34 -7.26 -8.43
CA TYR A 112 2.96 -6.29 -9.48
C TYR A 112 3.33 -4.84 -9.14
N TYR A 113 2.98 -4.37 -7.94
CA TYR A 113 3.35 -3.01 -7.52
C TYR A 113 4.83 -2.89 -7.15
N THR A 114 5.46 -3.96 -6.67
CA THR A 114 6.91 -4.00 -6.47
C THR A 114 7.65 -3.71 -7.77
N ALA A 115 7.22 -4.31 -8.89
CA ALA A 115 7.81 -4.08 -10.20
C ALA A 115 7.64 -2.62 -10.69
N ILE A 116 6.51 -1.99 -10.37
CA ILE A 116 6.26 -0.57 -10.69
C ILE A 116 7.19 0.31 -9.84
N ILE A 117 7.26 0.06 -8.54
CA ILE A 117 8.15 0.76 -7.59
C ILE A 117 9.62 0.61 -8.03
N ALA A 118 10.04 -0.59 -8.41
CA ALA A 118 11.39 -0.86 -8.91
C ALA A 118 11.75 -0.02 -10.15
N GLY A 119 10.76 0.23 -11.03
CA GLY A 119 10.90 1.15 -12.15
C GLY A 119 10.99 2.61 -11.74
N LEU A 120 10.28 3.02 -10.68
CA LEU A 120 10.29 4.40 -10.16
C LEU A 120 11.60 4.74 -9.43
N VAL A 121 12.16 3.82 -8.65
CA VAL A 121 13.44 4.05 -7.97
C VAL A 121 14.64 3.97 -8.91
N GLY A 122 14.47 3.36 -10.09
CA GLY A 122 15.55 3.22 -11.08
C GLY A 122 16.65 2.27 -10.63
N SER A 123 17.70 2.13 -11.45
CA SER A 123 18.77 1.16 -11.21
C SER A 123 19.70 1.53 -10.06
N SER A 124 19.68 2.77 -9.59
CA SER A 124 20.45 3.25 -8.43
C SER A 124 19.71 3.07 -7.10
N GLY A 125 18.39 2.82 -7.13
CA GLY A 125 17.59 2.58 -5.93
C GLY A 125 17.40 1.09 -5.65
N LYS A 126 16.71 0.78 -4.54
CA LYS A 126 16.46 -0.59 -4.07
C LYS A 126 15.00 -0.75 -3.62
N VAL A 127 14.42 -1.93 -3.82
CA VAL A 127 13.13 -2.29 -3.23
C VAL A 127 13.28 -3.56 -2.40
N VAL A 128 12.89 -3.51 -1.13
CA VAL A 128 12.71 -4.68 -0.27
C VAL A 128 11.22 -4.98 -0.20
N ALA A 129 10.80 -6.06 -0.86
CA ALA A 129 9.43 -6.52 -0.92
C ALA A 129 9.19 -7.63 0.10
N VAL A 130 8.38 -7.33 1.11
CA VAL A 130 8.05 -8.27 2.20
C VAL A 130 6.67 -8.86 1.94
N GLU A 131 6.56 -10.18 1.99
CA GLU A 131 5.30 -10.91 1.86
C GLU A 131 5.18 -11.95 2.97
N TYR A 132 4.01 -12.02 3.60
CA TYR A 132 3.77 -12.92 4.72
C TYR A 132 3.56 -14.36 4.26
N ASP A 133 2.77 -14.55 3.19
CA ASP A 133 2.45 -15.86 2.66
C ASP A 133 3.60 -16.44 1.83
N GLU A 134 4.08 -17.62 2.22
CA GLU A 134 5.22 -18.28 1.57
C GLU A 134 4.97 -18.54 0.08
N ALA A 135 3.79 -19.02 -0.30
CA ALA A 135 3.47 -19.33 -1.69
C ALA A 135 3.33 -18.07 -2.57
N LEU A 136 2.86 -16.95 -2.01
CA LEU A 136 2.88 -15.66 -2.69
C LEU A 136 4.31 -15.10 -2.80
N ALA A 137 5.11 -15.23 -1.76
CA ALA A 137 6.52 -14.80 -1.76
C ALA A 137 7.35 -15.56 -2.80
N GLU A 138 7.13 -16.87 -2.96
CA GLU A 138 7.74 -17.68 -4.03
C GLU A 138 7.37 -17.17 -5.41
N LYS A 139 6.08 -16.96 -5.69
CA LYS A 139 5.61 -16.38 -6.96
C LYS A 139 6.18 -14.99 -7.19
N ALA A 140 6.28 -14.17 -6.15
CA ALA A 140 6.91 -12.86 -6.25
C ALA A 140 8.38 -12.96 -6.65
N ARG A 141 9.16 -13.89 -6.06
CA ARG A 141 10.56 -14.14 -6.46
C ARG A 141 10.67 -14.53 -7.93
N GLU A 142 9.79 -15.41 -8.40
CA GLU A 142 9.76 -15.83 -9.81
C GLU A 142 9.45 -14.64 -10.73
N ASN A 143 8.36 -13.92 -10.45
CA ASN A 143 7.90 -12.79 -11.26
C ASN A 143 8.89 -11.61 -11.27
N LEU A 144 9.62 -11.41 -10.17
CA LEU A 144 10.55 -10.32 -9.97
C LEU A 144 12.01 -10.69 -10.29
N SER A 145 12.29 -11.93 -10.74
CA SER A 145 13.65 -12.39 -11.09
C SER A 145 14.38 -11.51 -12.11
N GLY A 146 13.64 -10.80 -12.98
CA GLY A 146 14.18 -9.84 -13.93
C GLY A 146 14.43 -8.42 -13.40
N TYR A 147 14.19 -8.17 -12.11
CA TYR A 147 14.33 -6.87 -11.46
C TYR A 147 15.53 -6.88 -10.50
N PRO A 148 16.75 -6.52 -10.96
CA PRO A 148 17.98 -6.72 -10.19
C PRO A 148 18.07 -5.85 -8.93
N ASN A 149 17.24 -4.80 -8.84
CA ASN A 149 17.14 -3.90 -7.70
C ASN A 149 16.03 -4.29 -6.71
N VAL A 150 15.49 -5.50 -6.81
CA VAL A 150 14.42 -5.99 -5.93
C VAL A 150 14.90 -7.18 -5.12
N GLU A 151 14.68 -7.11 -3.82
CA GLU A 151 14.85 -8.22 -2.88
C GLU A 151 13.47 -8.65 -2.37
N VAL A 152 13.15 -9.94 -2.46
CA VAL A 152 11.88 -10.49 -1.95
C VAL A 152 12.12 -11.32 -0.69
N VAL A 153 11.51 -10.88 0.40
CA VAL A 153 11.61 -11.50 1.72
C VAL A 153 10.26 -12.12 2.08
N GLN A 154 10.27 -13.37 2.53
CA GLN A 154 9.12 -13.95 3.22
C GLN A 154 9.24 -13.59 4.71
N GLY A 155 8.23 -12.97 5.29
CA GLY A 155 8.27 -12.56 6.70
C GLY A 155 7.11 -11.66 7.13
N ASP A 156 7.06 -11.39 8.44
CA ASP A 156 6.07 -10.48 9.01
C ASP A 156 6.47 -9.02 8.75
N ALA A 157 5.61 -8.29 8.05
CA ALA A 157 5.84 -6.89 7.73
C ALA A 157 5.95 -5.99 8.98
N ALA A 158 5.40 -6.37 10.14
CA ALA A 158 5.57 -5.60 11.39
C ALA A 158 7.04 -5.49 11.82
N ASP A 159 7.85 -6.47 11.42
CA ASP A 159 9.28 -6.57 11.73
C ASP A 159 10.19 -5.88 10.70
N TRP A 160 9.62 -5.29 9.64
CA TRP A 160 10.35 -4.69 8.53
C TRP A 160 9.95 -3.22 8.30
N PRO A 161 10.83 -2.36 7.76
CA PRO A 161 12.19 -2.68 7.32
C PRO A 161 13.16 -2.88 8.50
N LYS A 162 14.26 -3.60 8.26
CA LYS A 162 15.33 -3.84 9.26
C LYS A 162 16.40 -2.74 9.28
N GLU A 163 16.41 -1.91 8.24
CA GLU A 163 17.32 -0.78 8.04
C GLU A 163 16.50 0.43 7.59
N ASP A 164 17.10 1.61 7.62
CA ASP A 164 16.45 2.84 7.18
C ASP A 164 15.95 2.74 5.73
N ALA A 165 14.67 3.09 5.52
CA ALA A 165 14.06 3.18 4.20
C ALA A 165 13.61 4.62 3.93
N ASP A 166 13.82 5.09 2.69
CA ASP A 166 13.33 6.39 2.25
C ASP A 166 11.80 6.38 2.10
N VAL A 167 11.24 5.23 1.71
CA VAL A 167 9.80 5.04 1.54
C VAL A 167 9.37 3.73 2.14
N ILE A 168 8.28 3.74 2.90
CA ILE A 168 7.62 2.54 3.38
C ILE A 168 6.19 2.56 2.85
N TYR A 169 5.79 1.49 2.18
CA TYR A 169 4.46 1.38 1.59
C TYR A 169 3.82 0.05 1.95
N ALA A 170 2.70 0.10 2.67
CA ALA A 170 1.97 -1.10 3.08
C ALA A 170 0.66 -1.28 2.30
N ASN A 171 0.43 -2.52 1.87
CA ASN A 171 -0.70 -2.93 1.04
C ASN A 171 -1.71 -3.81 1.82
N PHE A 172 -1.81 -3.58 3.12
CA PHE A 172 -2.79 -4.18 4.03
C PHE A 172 -3.10 -3.21 5.16
N ALA A 173 -4.22 -3.38 5.84
CA ALA A 173 -4.66 -2.49 6.91
C ALA A 173 -4.31 -3.00 8.31
N LEU A 174 -4.10 -2.06 9.21
CA LEU A 174 -3.77 -2.26 10.61
C LEU A 174 -4.24 -1.05 11.44
N ASP A 175 -4.34 -1.22 12.76
CA ASP A 175 -4.88 -0.20 13.68
C ASP A 175 -3.83 0.72 14.29
N HIS A 176 -2.54 0.49 14.01
CA HIS A 176 -1.43 1.33 14.43
C HIS A 176 -0.21 1.06 13.54
N PRO A 177 0.74 1.99 13.39
CA PRO A 177 2.00 1.70 12.72
C PRO A 177 2.93 0.88 13.65
N PRO A 178 3.52 -0.23 13.18
CA PRO A 178 4.58 -0.95 13.88
C PRO A 178 5.78 -0.05 14.15
N ALA A 179 6.46 -0.29 15.29
CA ALA A 179 7.59 0.53 15.72
C ALA A 179 8.71 0.56 14.66
N ALA A 180 9.02 -0.58 14.04
CA ALA A 180 10.02 -0.68 12.98
C ALA A 180 9.73 0.28 11.80
N TRP A 181 8.46 0.55 11.49
CA TRP A 181 8.10 1.42 10.38
C TRP A 181 8.41 2.88 10.69
N ILE A 182 8.27 3.29 11.95
CA ILE A 182 8.53 4.67 12.36
C ILE A 182 10.02 4.87 12.65
N GLU A 183 10.65 3.91 13.33
CA GLU A 183 12.04 3.98 13.76
C GLU A 183 13.00 3.93 12.57
N ASN A 184 12.71 3.07 11.59
CA ASN A 184 13.51 2.90 10.36
C ASN A 184 12.95 3.69 9.16
N LEU A 185 12.08 4.68 9.40
CA LEU A 185 11.75 5.66 8.36
C LEU A 185 12.91 6.65 8.26
N GLY A 186 13.64 6.71 7.14
CA GLY A 186 14.75 7.63 6.96
C GLY A 186 14.35 9.10 7.13
N VAL A 187 15.30 10.00 7.40
CA VAL A 187 15.02 11.44 7.43
C VAL A 187 14.54 11.91 6.07
N SER A 188 13.47 12.73 6.02
CA SER A 188 12.72 13.06 4.80
C SER A 188 11.98 11.87 4.15
N GLY A 189 11.94 10.74 4.85
CA GLY A 189 11.26 9.54 4.41
C GLY A 189 9.75 9.66 4.52
N ARG A 190 9.03 8.82 3.75
CA ARG A 190 7.56 8.81 3.70
C ARG A 190 7.02 7.41 3.92
N LEU A 191 6.14 7.26 4.90
CA LEU A 191 5.39 6.04 5.17
C LEU A 191 3.94 6.23 4.75
N LEU A 192 3.39 5.32 3.95
CA LEU A 192 1.97 5.30 3.60
C LEU A 192 1.39 3.92 3.91
N PHE A 193 0.35 3.89 4.73
CA PHE A 193 -0.35 2.65 5.04
C PHE A 193 -1.85 2.90 5.27
N PRO A 194 -2.71 1.88 5.05
CA PRO A 194 -4.09 1.90 5.48
C PRO A 194 -4.20 1.80 7.02
N LEU A 195 -4.39 2.93 7.69
CA LEU A 195 -4.83 2.94 9.10
C LEU A 195 -6.32 2.60 9.14
N GLY A 196 -6.75 1.70 10.02
CA GLY A 196 -8.15 1.31 10.06
C GLY A 196 -8.56 0.49 11.27
N ILE A 197 -9.77 -0.06 11.15
CA ILE A 197 -10.40 -0.95 12.13
C ILE A 197 -10.96 -2.18 11.40
N PRO A 198 -10.83 -3.39 11.97
CA PRO A 198 -11.29 -4.60 11.31
C PRO A 198 -12.81 -4.68 11.28
N ALA A 199 -13.35 -5.33 10.26
CA ALA A 199 -14.73 -5.76 10.23
C ALA A 199 -14.90 -7.07 11.00
N VAL A 200 -15.91 -7.09 11.86
CA VAL A 200 -16.28 -8.23 12.69
C VAL A 200 -17.75 -8.53 12.44
N GLU A 201 -18.06 -9.76 12.06
CA GLU A 201 -19.41 -10.25 11.83
C GLU A 201 -19.65 -11.47 12.73
N ASN A 202 -20.74 -11.44 13.50
CA ASN A 202 -21.09 -12.51 14.44
C ASN A 202 -19.92 -12.91 15.38
N GLY A 203 -19.14 -11.92 15.83
CA GLY A 203 -18.00 -12.12 16.72
C GLY A 203 -16.74 -12.67 16.05
N ARG A 204 -16.68 -12.74 14.72
CA ARG A 204 -15.50 -13.20 13.97
C ARG A 204 -14.99 -12.13 13.02
N ALA A 205 -13.66 -11.97 12.95
CA ALA A 205 -13.04 -11.08 11.99
C ALA A 205 -13.31 -11.56 10.55
N THR A 206 -13.65 -10.64 9.66
CA THR A 206 -13.94 -10.97 8.24
C THR A 206 -12.69 -11.03 7.38
N GLY A 207 -11.53 -10.61 7.91
CA GLY A 207 -10.28 -10.45 7.16
C GLY A 207 -10.21 -9.13 6.36
N PHE A 208 -11.17 -8.23 6.51
CA PHE A 208 -11.22 -6.93 5.84
C PHE A 208 -11.46 -5.79 6.82
N THR A 209 -11.19 -4.56 6.37
CA THR A 209 -11.48 -3.34 7.12
C THR A 209 -12.98 -3.03 7.19
N ARG A 210 -13.48 -2.61 8.36
CA ARG A 210 -14.78 -1.92 8.50
C ARG A 210 -14.67 -0.46 8.09
N SER A 211 -13.57 0.18 8.46
CA SER A 211 -13.23 1.55 8.08
C SER A 211 -11.72 1.67 8.01
N ALA A 212 -11.21 2.30 6.96
CA ALA A 212 -9.80 2.58 6.81
C ALA A 212 -9.57 3.80 5.93
N GLY A 213 -8.38 4.38 6.05
CA GLY A 213 -7.89 5.41 5.16
C GLY A 213 -6.38 5.37 5.05
N PHE A 214 -5.87 5.83 3.93
CA PHE A 214 -4.43 5.99 3.78
C PHE A 214 -3.94 7.14 4.67
N LEU A 215 -3.11 6.78 5.65
CA LEU A 215 -2.36 7.74 6.46
C LEU A 215 -0.94 7.84 5.91
N LEU A 216 -0.56 9.04 5.48
CA LEU A 216 0.80 9.38 5.09
C LEU A 216 1.51 9.98 6.31
N ILE A 217 2.68 9.48 6.64
CA ILE A 217 3.59 10.02 7.66
C ILE A 217 4.89 10.43 6.96
N ASP A 218 5.38 11.65 7.21
CA ASP A 218 6.69 12.12 6.72
C ASP A 218 7.64 12.41 7.89
N ARG A 219 8.83 11.83 7.88
CA ARG A 219 9.84 12.11 8.91
C ARG A 219 10.55 13.42 8.58
N ARG A 220 10.52 14.36 9.53
CA ARG A 220 11.23 15.64 9.42
C ARG A 220 12.50 15.62 10.25
N ALA A 221 13.29 16.68 10.16
CA ALA A 221 14.47 16.86 11.02
C ALA A 221 14.10 16.86 12.52
N ARG A 222 12.87 17.27 12.85
CA ARG A 222 12.26 17.19 14.17
C ARG A 222 10.83 16.68 14.00
N GLY A 223 10.50 15.57 14.62
CA GLY A 223 9.15 15.00 14.60
C GLY A 223 8.70 14.45 13.25
N PHE A 224 7.38 14.30 13.12
CA PHE A 224 6.73 13.68 11.96
C PHE A 224 5.51 14.48 11.51
N GLY A 225 5.45 14.78 10.21
CA GLY A 225 4.22 15.19 9.54
C GLY A 225 3.28 14.01 9.36
N ALA A 226 1.98 14.29 9.32
CA ALA A 226 0.97 13.29 9.02
C ALA A 226 -0.21 13.89 8.25
N ARG A 227 -0.75 13.13 7.30
CA ARG A 227 -1.92 13.54 6.52
C ARG A 227 -2.79 12.33 6.18
N PHE A 228 -4.09 12.50 6.34
CA PHE A 228 -5.08 11.57 5.79
C PHE A 228 -5.26 11.86 4.29
N ILE A 229 -5.04 10.85 3.45
CA ILE A 229 -5.06 11.01 1.99
C ILE A 229 -6.46 10.75 1.43
N GLN A 230 -7.00 9.56 1.69
CA GLN A 230 -8.34 9.16 1.21
C GLN A 230 -8.85 7.93 1.98
N PRO A 231 -10.18 7.72 2.04
CA PRO A 231 -10.75 6.46 2.52
C PRO A 231 -10.37 5.29 1.61
N VAL A 232 -10.17 4.11 2.20
CA VAL A 232 -9.80 2.88 1.48
C VAL A 232 -10.47 1.66 2.08
N SER A 233 -10.41 0.53 1.36
CA SER A 233 -10.75 -0.79 1.89
C SER A 233 -9.62 -1.75 1.53
N PHE A 234 -9.13 -2.49 2.53
CA PHE A 234 -8.00 -3.41 2.40
C PHE A 234 -8.27 -4.71 3.16
N VAL A 235 -7.50 -5.74 2.80
CA VAL A 235 -7.32 -6.91 3.66
C VAL A 235 -6.72 -6.48 4.99
N TRP A 236 -7.15 -7.11 6.07
CA TRP A 236 -6.64 -6.87 7.41
C TRP A 236 -5.35 -7.65 7.64
N ALA A 237 -4.36 -7.05 8.33
CA ALA A 237 -3.12 -7.71 8.68
C ALA A 237 -3.38 -9.00 9.48
N GLU A 238 -2.64 -10.06 9.13
CA GLU A 238 -2.64 -11.31 9.89
C GLU A 238 -1.61 -11.25 11.03
N GLY A 239 -1.71 -12.16 11.99
CA GLY A 239 -0.73 -12.28 13.09
C GLY A 239 -0.73 -11.14 14.11
N GLN A 240 -1.68 -10.21 14.06
CA GLN A 240 -1.71 -9.06 14.97
C GLN A 240 -2.06 -9.50 16.40
N GLU A 241 -1.32 -8.97 17.37
CA GLU A 241 -1.70 -9.07 18.78
C GLU A 241 -3.02 -8.32 19.05
N PRO A 242 -3.83 -8.75 20.03
CA PRO A 242 -5.02 -8.01 20.43
C PRO A 242 -4.66 -6.56 20.81
N PRO A 243 -5.40 -5.56 20.31
CA PRO A 243 -5.10 -4.18 20.61
C PRO A 243 -5.41 -3.86 22.08
N PRO A 244 -4.80 -2.81 22.66
CA PRO A 244 -5.22 -2.24 23.92
C PRO A 244 -6.71 -1.89 23.92
N ALA A 245 -7.34 -2.00 25.09
CA ALA A 245 -8.74 -1.69 25.26
C ALA A 245 -9.06 -0.25 24.80
N GLY A 246 -10.11 -0.07 24.01
CA GLY A 246 -10.55 1.24 23.53
C GLY A 246 -9.95 1.71 22.20
N ARG A 247 -8.91 1.04 21.66
CA ARG A 247 -8.26 1.45 20.39
C ARG A 247 -9.26 1.52 19.25
N HIS A 248 -10.02 0.44 19.01
CA HIS A 248 -10.95 0.37 17.89
C HIS A 248 -12.13 1.33 18.06
N GLU A 249 -12.59 1.57 19.29
CA GLU A 249 -13.62 2.56 19.59
C GLU A 249 -13.14 3.99 19.30
N GLY A 250 -11.93 4.34 19.76
CA GLY A 250 -11.33 5.66 19.53
C GLY A 250 -11.06 5.92 18.04
N LEU A 251 -10.52 4.94 17.32
CA LEU A 251 -10.34 5.04 15.87
C LEU A 251 -11.70 5.16 15.15
N ALA A 252 -12.72 4.41 15.57
CA ALA A 252 -14.06 4.52 15.00
C ALA A 252 -14.67 5.92 15.20
N GLU A 253 -14.39 6.59 16.32
CA GLU A 253 -14.77 7.99 16.54
C GLU A 253 -14.01 8.95 15.61
N ALA A 254 -12.69 8.76 15.47
CA ALA A 254 -11.86 9.56 14.58
C ALA A 254 -12.34 9.48 13.12
N PHE A 255 -12.70 8.28 12.65
CA PHE A 255 -13.30 8.09 11.32
C PHE A 255 -14.68 8.76 11.19
N ARG A 256 -15.56 8.61 12.19
CA ARG A 256 -16.93 9.14 12.15
C ARG A 256 -16.98 10.66 12.17
N SER A 257 -16.14 11.28 13.01
CA SER A 257 -16.06 12.73 13.16
C SER A 257 -15.46 13.45 11.94
N ARG A 258 -14.86 12.70 11.00
CA ARG A 258 -14.10 13.22 9.83
C ARG A 258 -12.95 14.16 10.19
N ARG A 259 -12.53 14.18 11.46
CA ARG A 259 -11.41 15.03 11.92
C ARG A 259 -10.05 14.55 11.42
N LEU A 260 -9.95 13.29 10.99
CA LEU A 260 -8.73 12.73 10.37
C LEU A 260 -8.22 13.58 9.19
N PHE A 261 -9.10 14.24 8.43
CA PHE A 261 -8.71 15.14 7.33
C PHE A 261 -8.00 16.42 7.78
N GLN A 262 -8.03 16.73 9.08
CA GLN A 262 -7.38 17.90 9.67
C GLN A 262 -6.05 17.55 10.35
N VAL A 263 -5.69 16.27 10.43
CA VAL A 263 -4.42 15.80 11.01
C VAL A 263 -3.25 16.41 10.24
N ARG A 264 -2.23 16.86 10.99
CA ARG A 264 -1.03 17.52 10.46
C ARG A 264 0.27 16.88 10.92
N SER A 265 0.27 16.24 12.09
CA SER A 265 1.45 15.63 12.69
C SER A 265 1.15 14.27 13.30
N PHE A 266 2.20 13.44 13.35
CA PHE A 266 2.21 12.17 14.03
C PHE A 266 3.12 12.29 15.26
N ARG A 267 2.57 12.01 16.43
CA ARG A 267 3.30 11.92 17.68
C ARG A 267 3.88 10.52 17.84
N TRP A 268 5.14 10.43 18.24
CA TRP A 268 5.83 9.18 18.49
C TRP A 268 6.68 9.26 19.75
N ARG A 269 6.37 8.45 20.76
CA ARG A 269 7.08 8.30 22.04
C ARG A 269 7.45 9.63 22.71
N THR A 270 6.55 10.60 22.60
CA THR A 270 6.62 11.89 23.28
C THR A 270 5.28 12.20 23.92
N ALA A 271 5.28 13.14 24.87
CA ALA A 271 4.05 13.59 25.50
C ALA A 271 3.15 14.34 24.51
N ALA A 272 1.83 14.15 24.63
CA ALA A 272 0.85 14.89 23.83
C ALA A 272 0.98 16.40 24.09
N GLN A 273 1.01 17.18 23.01
CA GLN A 273 1.04 18.63 23.06
C GLN A 273 -0.21 19.17 22.37
N GLY A 274 -1.25 19.45 23.14
CA GLY A 274 -2.52 19.98 22.64
C GLY A 274 -3.54 18.90 22.26
N GLU A 275 -4.46 19.28 21.37
CA GLU A 275 -5.58 18.43 20.97
C GLU A 275 -5.16 17.42 19.89
N GLU A 276 -5.51 16.15 20.10
CA GLU A 276 -5.29 15.07 19.15
C GLU A 276 -6.62 14.59 18.55
N CYS A 277 -6.60 14.23 17.27
CA CYS A 277 -7.70 13.51 16.62
C CYS A 277 -7.88 12.11 17.21
N TYR A 278 -6.76 11.49 17.59
CA TYR A 278 -6.66 10.18 18.20
C TYR A 278 -5.31 10.09 18.91
N GLY A 279 -5.24 9.47 20.08
CA GLY A 279 -4.00 9.36 20.85
C GLY A 279 -4.00 8.17 21.82
N GLU A 280 -2.85 7.51 21.88
CA GLU A 280 -2.46 6.51 22.87
C GLU A 280 -1.23 7.01 23.64
N GLU A 281 -0.70 6.20 24.57
CA GLU A 281 0.52 6.54 25.31
C GLU A 281 1.69 6.81 24.35
N ASP A 282 1.97 5.87 23.44
CA ASP A 282 3.17 5.90 22.60
C ASP A 282 3.02 6.66 21.28
N TRP A 283 1.79 6.92 20.82
CA TRP A 283 1.58 7.60 19.54
C TRP A 283 0.26 8.36 19.47
N GLY A 284 0.16 9.29 18.53
CA GLY A 284 -1.06 10.06 18.32
C GLY A 284 -1.10 10.79 16.99
N LEU A 285 -2.30 11.19 16.57
CA LEU A 285 -2.57 12.00 15.39
C LEU A 285 -3.01 13.38 15.84
N SER A 286 -2.17 14.38 15.63
CA SER A 286 -2.40 15.73 16.16
C SER A 286 -2.79 16.73 15.06
N PHE A 287 -3.54 17.76 15.48
CA PHE A 287 -3.87 18.91 14.64
C PHE A 287 -2.75 19.97 14.65
N ALA A 288 -1.79 19.86 15.56
CA ALA A 288 -0.63 20.75 15.65
C ALA A 288 0.39 20.48 14.53
N GLU A 289 1.19 21.48 14.19
CA GLU A 289 2.31 21.29 13.27
C GLU A 289 3.42 20.40 13.88
N PRO A 290 4.17 19.64 13.07
CA PRO A 290 5.27 18.76 13.50
C PRO A 290 6.46 19.46 14.17
#